data_AF-A0A8T5R2W1-F1
#
_entry.id   AF-A0A8T5R2W1-F1
#
_cell.length_a   1.000
_cell.length_b   1.000
_cell.length_c   1.000
_cell.angle_alpha   90.00
_cell.angle_beta   90.00
_cell.angle_gamma   90.00
#
_symmetry.space_group_name_H-M   'P 1'
#
loop_
_entity.id
_entity.type
_entity.pdbx_description
1 polymer ?
#
loop_
_entity_poly.entity_id
_entity_poly.type
_entity_poly.pdbx_seq_one_letter_code
_entity_poly.pdbx_strand_id
1 'polypeptide(L)'
;MVRTLSTMVELGTRAPDFALPDTDGNIVSRADFDRRPLLVMFICNHCPYVQHLREALATHARGFQDHGVAVVAINSNDADAYPDDSPEAMRAEEERFGYTFPYLFDEKQEVAKAYGAACTPDFFLFDKTHRLVYRGQFDDSRPKSDTPVTGRDLDTAVERMLAGEPQADLQKPSMGCNIKWRPGNEPAYFRSA
;
A
#
# COMPACT_ATOMS: atom_id res chain seq x y z
N MET A 1 -6.13 15.37 13.67
CA MET A 1 -5.38 14.47 12.77
C MET A 1 -5.78 14.83 11.36
N VAL A 2 -4.85 15.35 10.56
CA VAL A 2 -5.13 15.79 9.19
C VAL A 2 -5.33 14.54 8.32
N ARG A 3 -6.38 14.56 7.49
CA ARG A 3 -6.67 13.51 6.52
C ARG A 3 -6.00 13.88 5.21
N THR A 4 -5.27 12.95 4.63
CA THR A 4 -4.58 13.13 3.34
C THR A 4 -5.18 12.16 2.34
N LEU A 5 -5.48 12.67 1.15
CA LEU A 5 -5.88 11.84 0.01
C LEU A 5 -4.62 11.32 -0.70
N SER A 6 -4.69 10.13 -1.27
CA SER A 6 -3.61 9.63 -2.13
C SER A 6 -3.38 10.57 -3.31
N THR A 7 -2.14 10.64 -3.78
CA THR A 7 -1.91 11.24 -5.10
C THR A 7 -2.52 10.32 -6.15
N MET A 8 -3.00 10.92 -7.24
CA MET A 8 -3.45 10.15 -8.38
C MET A 8 -2.33 10.16 -9.42
N VAL A 9 -1.38 9.22 -9.31
CA VAL A 9 -0.22 8.98 -10.24
C VAL A 9 -0.61 8.31 -11.56
N GLU A 10 -0.39 8.93 -12.72
CA GLU A 10 -1.00 8.54 -14.01
C GLU A 10 -1.09 7.02 -14.26
N LEU A 11 -2.25 6.54 -14.72
CA LEU A 11 -2.41 5.13 -15.10
C LEU A 11 -1.46 4.78 -16.25
N GLY A 12 -0.96 3.55 -16.28
CA GLY A 12 0.06 3.10 -17.23
C GLY A 12 1.49 3.44 -16.84
N THR A 13 1.70 4.25 -15.79
CA THR A 13 3.02 4.52 -15.19
C THR A 13 3.68 3.20 -14.80
N ARG A 14 4.98 3.08 -15.06
CA ARG A 14 5.74 1.89 -14.71
C ARG A 14 6.00 1.87 -13.20
N ALA A 15 5.86 0.69 -12.57
CA ALA A 15 6.24 0.50 -11.18
C ALA A 15 7.71 0.90 -10.96
N PRO A 16 8.00 1.88 -10.09
CA PRO A 16 9.37 2.19 -9.68
C PRO A 16 10.06 0.97 -9.06
N ASP A 17 11.37 0.82 -9.28
CA ASP A 17 12.13 -0.25 -8.65
C ASP A 17 12.31 0.00 -7.15
N PHE A 18 12.42 -1.09 -6.38
CA PHE A 18 12.76 -1.08 -4.96
C PHE A 18 13.54 -2.34 -4.60
N ALA A 19 14.32 -2.24 -3.52
CA ALA A 19 14.98 -3.34 -2.82
C ALA A 19 15.02 -2.97 -1.33
N LEU A 20 14.15 -3.58 -0.52
CA LEU A 20 13.93 -3.19 0.88
C LEU A 20 13.97 -4.43 1.78
N PRO A 21 14.41 -4.30 3.04
CA PRO A 21 14.35 -5.37 4.02
C PRO A 21 12.90 -5.65 4.43
N ASP A 22 12.53 -6.92 4.53
CA ASP A 22 11.35 -7.38 5.25
C ASP A 22 11.59 -7.40 6.79
N THR A 23 10.60 -7.87 7.55
CA THR A 23 10.65 -7.96 9.02
C THR A 23 11.64 -9.00 9.56
N ASP A 24 12.17 -9.86 8.68
CA ASP A 24 13.22 -10.85 8.96
C ASP A 24 14.61 -10.37 8.51
N GLY A 25 14.68 -9.22 7.85
CA GLY A 25 15.90 -8.65 7.30
C GLY A 25 16.29 -9.20 5.92
N ASN A 26 15.45 -10.00 5.27
CA ASN A 26 15.68 -10.43 3.90
C ASN A 26 15.38 -9.29 2.94
N ILE A 27 16.23 -9.11 1.93
CA ILE A 27 15.98 -8.10 0.91
C ILE A 27 14.98 -8.63 -0.11
N VAL A 28 13.85 -7.91 -0.23
CA VAL A 28 12.83 -8.15 -1.25
C VAL A 28 12.87 -7.02 -2.26
N SER A 29 12.95 -7.39 -3.54
CA SER A 29 13.06 -6.47 -4.66
C SER A 29 11.84 -6.54 -5.56
N ARG A 30 11.51 -5.45 -6.27
CA ARG A 30 10.43 -5.48 -7.28
C ARG A 30 10.65 -6.58 -8.33
N ALA A 31 11.92 -6.83 -8.67
CA ALA A 31 12.33 -7.83 -9.65
C ALA A 31 11.96 -9.27 -9.23
N ASP A 32 11.78 -9.55 -7.94
CA ASP A 32 11.35 -10.88 -7.45
C ASP A 32 9.93 -11.23 -7.91
N PHE A 33 9.16 -10.22 -8.32
CA PHE A 33 7.79 -10.34 -8.82
C PHE A 33 7.70 -10.24 -10.35
N ASP A 34 8.80 -10.40 -11.08
CA ASP A 34 8.80 -10.27 -12.54
C ASP A 34 7.73 -11.16 -13.20
N ARG A 35 7.07 -10.59 -14.21
CA ARG A 35 5.97 -11.21 -14.98
C ARG A 35 4.76 -11.64 -14.16
N ARG A 36 4.63 -11.21 -12.90
CA ARG A 36 3.43 -11.39 -12.08
C ARG A 36 2.73 -10.03 -11.91
N PRO A 37 1.39 -9.99 -11.90
CA PRO A 37 0.70 -8.81 -11.39
C PRO A 37 1.15 -8.52 -9.96
N LEU A 38 1.24 -7.24 -9.59
CA LEU A 38 1.81 -6.81 -8.31
C LEU A 38 0.93 -5.76 -7.66
N LEU A 39 0.51 -6.00 -6.43
CA LEU A 39 -0.10 -5.01 -5.54
C LEU A 39 0.98 -4.49 -4.57
N VAL A 40 1.26 -3.19 -4.63
CA VAL A 40 2.10 -2.49 -3.65
C VAL A 40 1.19 -1.65 -2.76
N MET A 41 1.34 -1.79 -1.45
CA MET A 41 0.54 -1.09 -0.45
C MET A 41 1.44 -0.30 0.48
N PHE A 42 1.29 1.02 0.55
CA PHE A 42 1.94 1.82 1.59
C PHE A 42 1.04 1.82 2.82
N ILE A 43 1.50 1.18 3.89
CA ILE A 43 0.75 1.02 5.15
C ILE A 43 1.65 1.39 6.34
N CYS A 44 1.08 1.38 7.55
CA CYS A 44 1.81 1.49 8.79
C CYS A 44 1.01 0.89 9.94
N ASN A 45 1.57 0.82 11.15
CA ASN A 45 0.99 0.06 12.25
C ASN A 45 0.04 0.93 13.11
N HIS A 46 0.36 2.22 13.27
CA HIS A 46 -0.39 3.11 14.17
C HIS A 46 -1.60 3.80 13.52
N CYS A 47 -1.66 3.88 12.18
CA CYS A 47 -2.67 4.68 11.51
C CYS A 47 -4.07 4.06 11.73
N PRO A 48 -5.07 4.83 12.21
CA PRO A 48 -6.40 4.30 12.44
C PRO A 48 -7.09 3.82 11.16
N TYR A 49 -6.69 4.32 9.98
CA TYR A 49 -7.21 3.85 8.70
C TYR A 49 -6.64 2.50 8.30
N VAL A 50 -5.37 2.22 8.61
CA VAL A 50 -4.77 0.89 8.38
C VAL A 50 -5.30 -0.09 9.41
N GLN A 51 -5.38 0.30 10.69
CA GLN A 51 -5.93 -0.53 11.75
C GLN A 51 -7.39 -0.93 11.49
N HIS A 52 -8.17 -0.04 10.85
CA HIS A 52 -9.52 -0.33 10.40
C HIS A 52 -9.58 -1.42 9.31
N LEU A 53 -8.52 -1.55 8.49
CA LEU A 53 -8.48 -2.44 7.33
C LEU A 53 -7.63 -3.70 7.50
N ARG A 54 -6.71 -3.77 8.48
CA ARG A 54 -5.66 -4.82 8.58
C ARG A 54 -6.15 -6.27 8.49
N GLU A 55 -7.27 -6.60 9.12
CA GLU A 55 -7.82 -7.97 9.08
C GLU A 55 -8.35 -8.31 7.67
N ALA A 56 -8.98 -7.33 7.02
CA ALA A 56 -9.42 -7.46 5.64
C ALA A 56 -8.22 -7.49 4.68
N LEU A 57 -7.20 -6.66 4.89
CA LEU A 57 -5.97 -6.70 4.09
C LEU A 57 -5.33 -8.09 4.13
N ALA A 58 -5.18 -8.69 5.31
CA ALA A 58 -4.64 -10.04 5.46
C ALA A 58 -5.47 -11.07 4.68
N THR A 59 -6.80 -10.97 4.75
CA THR A 59 -7.72 -11.93 4.11
C THR A 59 -7.77 -11.78 2.59
N HIS A 60 -7.93 -10.56 2.09
CA HIS A 60 -8.02 -10.26 0.67
C HIS A 60 -6.68 -10.52 -0.02
N ALA A 61 -5.55 -10.15 0.60
CA ALA A 61 -4.22 -10.42 0.04
C ALA A 61 -3.97 -11.92 -0.16
N ARG A 62 -4.38 -12.77 0.78
CA ARG A 62 -4.33 -14.24 0.58
C ARG A 62 -5.11 -14.65 -0.67
N GLY A 63 -6.35 -14.15 -0.80
CA GLY A 63 -7.17 -14.41 -1.99
C GLY A 63 -6.51 -13.94 -3.28
N PHE A 64 -5.86 -12.77 -3.29
CA PHE A 64 -5.14 -12.27 -4.45
C PHE A 64 -3.92 -13.15 -4.80
N GLN A 65 -3.16 -13.58 -3.77
CA GLN A 65 -2.00 -14.47 -3.94
C GLN A 65 -2.41 -15.84 -4.48
N ASP A 66 -3.54 -16.40 -4.03
CA ASP A 66 -4.10 -17.65 -4.55
C ASP A 66 -4.44 -17.56 -6.06
N HIS A 67 -4.72 -16.36 -6.56
CA HIS A 67 -4.96 -16.08 -7.99
C HIS A 67 -3.71 -15.58 -8.73
N GLY A 68 -2.53 -15.67 -8.13
CA GLY A 68 -1.24 -15.37 -8.76
C GLY A 68 -0.82 -13.90 -8.73
N VAL A 69 -1.52 -13.04 -7.99
CA VAL A 69 -1.12 -11.64 -7.77
C VAL A 69 -0.09 -11.60 -6.64
N ALA A 70 1.09 -11.05 -6.91
CA ALA A 70 2.05 -10.74 -5.87
C ALA A 70 1.54 -9.57 -5.03
N VAL A 71 1.73 -9.62 -3.72
CA VAL A 71 1.36 -8.55 -2.79
C VAL A 71 2.59 -8.18 -1.97
N VAL A 72 2.82 -6.88 -1.79
CA VAL A 72 3.88 -6.30 -0.94
C VAL A 72 3.30 -5.12 -0.17
N ALA A 73 3.58 -5.08 1.12
CA ALA A 73 3.33 -3.91 1.95
C ALA A 73 4.64 -3.17 2.23
N ILE A 74 4.60 -1.84 2.30
CA ILE A 74 5.75 -0.98 2.59
C ILE A 74 5.37 0.01 3.68
N ASN A 75 6.17 0.07 4.73
CA ASN A 75 6.11 1.12 5.75
C ASN A 75 7.25 2.12 5.51
N SER A 76 6.88 3.36 5.26
CA SER A 76 7.82 4.47 5.02
C SER A 76 7.73 5.54 6.10
N ASN A 77 7.12 5.26 7.26
CA ASN A 77 7.00 6.24 8.33
C ASN A 77 8.31 6.41 9.12
N ASP A 78 8.54 7.62 9.63
CA ASP A 78 9.64 7.92 10.53
C ASP A 78 9.48 7.22 11.89
N ALA A 79 10.12 6.06 12.03
CA ALA A 79 10.05 5.23 13.23
C ALA A 79 10.65 5.89 14.48
N ASP A 80 11.55 6.88 14.34
CA ASP A 80 12.12 7.60 15.49
C ASP A 80 11.07 8.50 16.15
N ALA A 81 10.24 9.15 15.32
CA ALA A 81 9.14 9.99 15.77
C ALA A 81 7.86 9.18 16.08
N TYR A 82 7.70 8.01 15.45
CA TYR A 82 6.55 7.12 15.59
C TYR A 82 7.01 5.68 15.88
N PRO A 83 7.36 5.35 17.15
CA PRO A 83 7.94 4.05 17.50
C PRO A 83 7.04 2.83 17.19
N ASP A 84 5.72 3.04 17.15
CA ASP A 84 4.76 2.02 16.75
C ASP A 84 4.97 1.57 15.30
N ASP A 85 5.63 2.36 14.46
CA ASP A 85 5.96 2.03 13.06
C ASP A 85 7.41 1.52 12.90
N SER A 86 8.08 1.14 13.99
CA SER A 86 9.41 0.53 13.95
C SER A 86 9.42 -0.86 13.30
N PRO A 87 10.56 -1.33 12.77
CA PRO A 87 10.69 -2.69 12.24
C PRO A 87 10.28 -3.80 13.23
N GLU A 88 10.58 -3.63 14.53
CA GLU A 88 10.16 -4.56 15.57
C GLU A 88 8.63 -4.61 15.69
N ALA A 89 7.98 -3.44 15.72
CA ALA A 89 6.52 -3.36 15.77
C ALA A 89 5.86 -3.86 14.48
N MET A 90 6.51 -3.71 13.32
CA MET A 90 6.05 -4.29 12.04
C MET A 90 6.01 -5.81 12.10
N ARG A 91 7.04 -6.45 12.65
CA ARG A 91 7.07 -7.91 12.85
C ARG A 91 5.91 -8.38 13.74
N ALA A 92 5.67 -7.65 14.83
CA ALA A 92 4.55 -7.95 15.73
C ALA A 92 3.19 -7.77 15.04
N GLU A 93 3.01 -6.76 14.18
CA GLU A 93 1.78 -6.56 13.39
C GLU A 93 1.59 -7.71 12.38
N GLU A 94 2.66 -8.09 11.66
CA GLU A 94 2.66 -9.18 10.69
C GLU A 94 2.22 -10.51 11.31
N GLU A 95 2.85 -10.89 12.43
CA GLU A 95 2.53 -12.12 13.17
C GLU A 95 1.10 -12.07 13.72
N ARG A 96 0.68 -10.93 14.26
CA ARG A 96 -0.63 -10.78 14.92
C ARG A 96 -1.79 -10.87 13.94
N PHE A 97 -1.66 -10.30 12.74
CA PHE A 97 -2.74 -10.29 11.74
C PHE A 97 -2.57 -11.36 10.66
N GLY A 98 -1.47 -12.11 10.71
CA GLY A 98 -1.21 -13.21 9.79
C GLY A 98 -1.04 -12.71 8.36
N TYR A 99 -0.26 -11.64 8.19
CA TYR A 99 0.14 -11.19 6.86
C TYR A 99 0.97 -12.29 6.20
N THR A 100 0.66 -12.57 4.94
CA THR A 100 1.28 -13.64 4.13
C THR A 100 2.10 -13.06 2.98
N PHE A 101 2.25 -11.74 2.98
CA PHE A 101 2.98 -10.94 2.02
C PHE A 101 4.15 -10.26 2.74
N PRO A 102 5.27 -9.99 2.06
CA PRO A 102 6.37 -9.26 2.65
C PRO A 102 5.93 -7.88 3.13
N TYR A 103 6.26 -7.54 4.37
CA TYR A 103 6.06 -6.21 4.94
C TYR A 103 7.42 -5.51 5.09
N LEU A 104 7.68 -4.57 4.19
CA LEU A 104 9.00 -4.00 3.96
C LEU A 104 9.16 -2.64 4.63
N PHE A 105 10.38 -2.34 5.09
CA PHE A 105 10.70 -1.06 5.71
C PHE A 105 11.49 -0.15 4.75
N ASP A 106 10.89 0.97 4.37
CA ASP A 106 11.49 2.01 3.51
C ASP A 106 12.08 3.13 4.38
N GLU A 107 13.21 2.83 5.02
CA GLU A 107 13.87 3.71 6.00
C GLU A 107 14.17 5.12 5.47
N LYS A 108 14.58 5.20 4.19
CA LYS A 108 14.95 6.46 3.51
C LYS A 108 13.75 7.20 2.91
N GLN A 109 12.59 6.53 2.86
CA GLN A 109 11.34 7.04 2.28
C GLN A 109 11.46 7.35 0.77
N GLU A 110 12.49 6.82 0.10
CA GLU A 110 12.75 7.05 -1.32
C GLU A 110 11.76 6.27 -2.19
N VAL A 111 11.36 5.08 -1.74
CA VAL A 111 10.39 4.25 -2.46
C VAL A 111 9.01 4.89 -2.41
N ALA A 112 8.56 5.37 -1.24
CA ALA A 112 7.32 6.14 -1.14
C ALA A 112 7.29 7.36 -2.07
N LYS A 113 8.39 8.11 -2.16
CA LYS A 113 8.50 9.26 -3.07
C LYS A 113 8.43 8.83 -4.54
N ALA A 114 9.14 7.77 -4.91
CA ALA A 114 9.16 7.28 -6.29
C ALA A 114 7.77 6.82 -6.75
N TYR A 115 7.00 6.21 -5.84
CA TYR A 115 5.62 5.81 -6.09
C TYR A 115 4.61 6.96 -5.98
N GLY A 116 5.02 8.15 -5.51
CA GLY A 116 4.11 9.26 -5.23
C GLY A 116 3.16 9.01 -4.06
N ALA A 117 3.45 8.02 -3.21
CA ALA A 117 2.61 7.68 -2.07
C ALA A 117 2.49 8.86 -1.11
N ALA A 118 1.27 9.11 -0.62
CA ALA A 118 0.99 10.29 0.19
C ALA A 118 0.36 9.97 1.55
N CYS A 119 -0.43 8.89 1.62
CA CYS A 119 -1.14 8.50 2.82
C CYS A 119 -0.95 7.02 3.17
N THR A 120 -1.50 6.61 4.30
CA THR A 120 -1.60 5.21 4.72
C THR A 120 -3.05 4.88 5.10
N PRO A 121 -3.69 3.87 4.48
CA PRO A 121 -3.15 3.05 3.40
C PRO A 121 -3.17 3.78 2.04
N ASP A 122 -2.28 3.39 1.13
CA ASP A 122 -2.25 3.84 -0.27
C ASP A 122 -1.90 2.65 -1.18
N PHE A 123 -2.72 2.39 -2.20
CA PHE A 123 -2.70 1.14 -2.96
C PHE A 123 -2.33 1.39 -4.42
N PHE A 124 -1.44 0.55 -4.95
CA PHE A 124 -0.98 0.60 -6.34
C PHE A 124 -0.97 -0.81 -6.92
N LEU A 125 -1.90 -1.10 -7.83
CA LEU A 125 -2.00 -2.37 -8.54
C LEU A 125 -1.40 -2.26 -9.93
N PHE A 126 -0.48 -3.16 -10.23
CA PHE A 126 0.22 -3.23 -11.50
C PHE A 126 -0.09 -4.54 -12.22
N ASP A 127 -0.20 -4.46 -13.54
CA ASP A 127 -0.34 -5.64 -14.39
C ASP A 127 0.97 -6.45 -14.49
N LYS A 128 0.95 -7.57 -15.22
CA LYS A 128 2.12 -8.44 -15.45
C LYS A 128 3.29 -7.77 -16.18
N THR A 129 3.08 -6.59 -16.77
CA THR A 129 4.12 -5.75 -17.40
C THR A 129 4.60 -4.64 -16.46
N HIS A 130 4.10 -4.64 -15.23
CA HIS A 130 4.32 -3.67 -14.17
C HIS A 130 3.88 -2.25 -14.57
N ARG A 131 2.76 -2.14 -15.29
CA ARG A 131 2.07 -0.86 -15.55
C ARG A 131 0.92 -0.69 -14.58
N LEU A 132 0.81 0.51 -14.01
CA LEU A 132 -0.21 0.85 -13.03
C LEU A 132 -1.61 0.77 -13.68
N VAL A 133 -2.44 -0.13 -13.17
CA VAL A 133 -3.83 -0.30 -13.64
C VAL A 133 -4.83 0.24 -12.63
N TYR A 134 -4.49 0.21 -11.34
CA TYR A 134 -5.36 0.76 -10.30
C TYR A 134 -4.55 1.47 -9.20
N ARG A 135 -5.10 2.59 -8.72
CA ARG A 135 -4.62 3.40 -7.60
C ARG A 135 -5.81 4.03 -6.90
N GLY A 136 -5.90 3.90 -5.60
CA GLY A 136 -7.06 4.41 -4.87
C GLY A 136 -7.48 3.52 -3.71
N GLN A 137 -8.69 3.76 -3.22
CA GLN A 137 -9.18 3.20 -1.97
C GLN A 137 -9.31 1.68 -1.98
N PHE A 138 -9.29 1.07 -0.79
CA PHE A 138 -9.67 -0.33 -0.63
C PHE A 138 -11.18 -0.54 -0.87
N ASP A 139 -12.00 0.31 -0.24
CA ASP A 139 -13.45 0.37 -0.34
C ASP A 139 -13.96 1.72 0.21
N ASP A 140 -15.28 1.87 0.34
CA ASP A 140 -15.94 3.07 0.87
C ASP A 140 -15.91 3.20 2.42
N SER A 141 -15.44 2.18 3.15
CA SER A 141 -15.45 2.19 4.61
C SER A 141 -14.39 3.12 5.19
N ARG A 142 -14.68 3.74 6.35
CA ARG A 142 -13.73 4.62 7.04
C ARG A 142 -13.80 4.39 8.55
N PRO A 143 -12.74 4.75 9.32
CA PRO A 143 -12.82 4.70 10.77
C PRO A 143 -14.02 5.49 11.30
N LYS A 144 -14.81 4.85 12.19
CA LYS A 144 -16.04 5.41 12.78
C LYS A 144 -17.20 5.64 11.81
N SER A 145 -17.20 5.03 10.62
CA SER A 145 -18.38 4.96 9.75
C SER A 145 -19.18 3.69 10.00
N ASP A 146 -20.48 3.70 9.70
CA ASP A 146 -21.33 2.50 9.71
C ASP A 146 -21.17 1.63 8.43
N THR A 147 -20.35 2.08 7.48
CA THR A 147 -20.06 1.34 6.25
C THR A 147 -19.14 0.15 6.55
N PRO A 148 -19.53 -1.10 6.21
CA PRO A 148 -18.69 -2.26 6.45
C PRO A 148 -17.45 -2.27 5.56
N VAL A 149 -16.37 -2.87 6.06
CA VAL A 149 -15.17 -3.18 5.28
C VAL A 149 -15.50 -4.31 4.32
N THR A 150 -15.22 -4.12 3.04
CA THR A 150 -15.57 -5.05 1.95
C THR A 150 -14.46 -5.29 0.95
N GLY A 151 -13.48 -4.40 0.82
CA GLY A 151 -12.44 -4.48 -0.22
C GLY A 151 -12.95 -4.31 -1.65
N ARG A 152 -14.23 -3.96 -1.84
CA ARG A 152 -14.94 -4.02 -3.13
C ARG A 152 -14.19 -3.35 -4.27
N ASP A 153 -13.65 -2.15 -4.06
CA ASP A 153 -12.99 -1.39 -5.11
C ASP A 153 -11.70 -2.07 -5.56
N LEU A 154 -10.88 -2.53 -4.59
CA LEU A 154 -9.63 -3.21 -4.88
C LEU A 154 -9.86 -4.62 -5.46
N ASP A 155 -10.82 -5.37 -4.92
CA ASP A 155 -11.21 -6.69 -5.44
C ASP A 155 -11.66 -6.59 -6.90
N THR A 156 -12.55 -5.65 -7.20
CA THR A 156 -13.03 -5.42 -8.57
C THR A 156 -11.88 -5.06 -9.51
N ALA A 157 -10.91 -4.27 -9.04
CA ALA A 157 -9.75 -3.90 -9.84
C ALA A 157 -8.84 -5.11 -10.14
N VAL A 158 -8.61 -5.96 -9.15
CA VAL A 158 -7.86 -7.21 -9.30
C VAL A 158 -8.57 -8.16 -10.25
N GLU A 159 -9.87 -8.39 -10.06
CA GLU A 159 -10.68 -9.25 -10.93
C GLU A 159 -10.63 -8.81 -12.39
N ARG A 160 -10.87 -7.51 -12.66
CA ARG A 160 -10.79 -6.94 -14.00
C ARG A 160 -9.42 -7.10 -14.62
N MET A 161 -8.36 -6.84 -13.86
CA MET A 161 -6.98 -7.00 -14.33
C MET A 161 -6.71 -8.45 -14.73
N LEU A 162 -7.12 -9.42 -13.90
CA LEU A 162 -6.94 -10.84 -14.17
C LEU A 162 -7.78 -11.31 -15.38
N ALA A 163 -8.98 -10.76 -15.56
CA ALA A 163 -9.84 -11.03 -16.71
C ALA A 163 -9.38 -10.34 -18.01
N GLY A 164 -8.41 -9.41 -17.94
CA GLY A 164 -8.00 -8.59 -19.08
C GLY A 164 -9.05 -7.53 -19.49
N GLU A 165 -9.91 -7.16 -18.55
CA GLU A 165 -10.95 -6.15 -18.73
C GLU A 165 -10.45 -4.74 -18.44
N PRO A 166 -11.06 -3.71 -19.05
CA PRO A 166 -10.74 -2.33 -18.73
C PRO A 166 -11.09 -1.97 -17.29
N GLN A 167 -10.21 -1.21 -16.65
CA GLN A 167 -10.44 -0.66 -15.31
C GLN A 167 -11.55 0.41 -15.34
N ALA A 168 -12.12 0.71 -14.18
CA ALA A 168 -13.07 1.81 -14.07
C ALA A 168 -12.38 3.14 -14.35
N ASP A 169 -13.04 4.02 -15.12
CA ASP A 169 -12.52 5.36 -15.44
C ASP A 169 -12.31 6.19 -14.17
N LEU A 170 -13.25 6.06 -13.22
CA LEU A 170 -13.19 6.74 -11.94
C LEU A 170 -12.65 5.80 -10.86
N GLN A 171 -11.43 6.07 -10.41
CA GLN A 171 -10.83 5.44 -9.23
C GLN A 171 -10.83 6.47 -8.10
N LYS A 172 -11.53 6.16 -7.00
CA LYS A 172 -11.60 7.05 -5.84
C LYS A 172 -10.26 7.03 -5.11
N PRO A 173 -9.68 8.20 -4.75
CA PRO A 173 -8.43 8.23 -4.00
C PRO A 173 -8.58 7.53 -2.64
N SER A 174 -7.48 6.92 -2.18
CA SER A 174 -7.37 6.48 -0.79
C SER A 174 -7.46 7.68 0.15
N MET A 175 -7.80 7.40 1.40
CA MET A 175 -7.82 8.40 2.45
C MET A 175 -7.19 7.82 3.71
N GLY A 176 -6.28 8.56 4.30
CA GLY A 176 -5.61 8.12 5.52
C GLY A 176 -4.84 9.22 6.23
N CYS A 177 -4.00 8.82 7.17
CA CYS A 177 -2.96 9.70 7.68
C CYS A 177 -1.92 9.94 6.59
N ASN A 178 -1.31 11.12 6.56
CA ASN A 178 -0.11 11.32 5.76
C ASN A 178 1.00 10.35 6.18
N ILE A 179 1.84 9.95 5.22
CA ILE A 179 3.13 9.31 5.50
C ILE A 179 3.94 10.24 6.42
N LYS A 180 4.55 9.66 7.46
CA LYS A 180 5.34 10.39 8.46
C LYS A 180 6.73 10.65 7.91
N TRP A 181 6.82 11.67 7.06
CA TRP A 181 8.09 12.10 6.46
C TRP A 181 9.09 12.53 7.54
N ARG A 182 10.33 12.07 7.40
CA ARG A 182 11.46 12.54 8.20
C ARG A 182 11.67 14.04 7.93
N PRO A 183 12.12 14.84 8.91
CA PRO A 183 12.29 16.28 8.75
C PRO A 183 13.15 16.64 7.52
N GLY A 184 12.61 17.49 6.64
CA GLY A 184 13.29 17.91 5.41
C GLY A 184 13.23 16.89 4.27
N ASN A 185 12.61 15.73 4.50
CA ASN A 185 12.40 14.70 3.50
C ASN A 185 10.99 14.77 2.89
N GLU A 186 10.19 15.79 3.18
CA GLU A 186 8.83 15.89 2.66
C GLU A 186 8.84 16.08 1.12
N PRO A 187 8.02 15.34 0.37
CA PRO A 187 7.90 15.54 -1.08
C PRO A 187 7.17 16.84 -1.40
N ALA A 188 7.35 17.35 -2.62
CA ALA A 188 6.71 18.60 -3.06
C ALA A 188 5.18 18.58 -2.91
N TYR A 189 4.55 17.42 -3.14
CA TYR A 189 3.11 17.23 -3.04
C TYR A 189 2.58 17.19 -1.59
N PHE A 190 3.45 17.11 -0.58
CA PHE A 190 3.05 17.11 0.83
C PHE A 190 2.54 18.48 1.30
N ARG A 191 3.15 19.56 0.79
CA ARG A 191 2.81 20.93 1.21
C ARG A 191 1.59 21.51 0.50
N SER A 192 1.10 20.81 -0.52
CA SER A 192 -0.06 21.19 -1.33
C SER A 192 -1.35 20.48 -0.92
N ALA A 193 -1.32 19.64 0.13
CA ALA A 193 -2.44 18.87 0.64
C ALA A 193 -3.06 19.50 1.89
#